data_AF-A0A1Y1RIM7-F1
#
_entry.id   AF-A0A1Y1RIM7-F1
#
_cell.length_a   1.000
_cell.length_b   1.000
_cell.length_c   1.000
_cell.angle_alpha   90.00
_cell.angle_beta   90.00
_cell.angle_gamma   90.00
#
_symmetry.space_group_name_H-M   'P 1'
#
loop_
_entity.id
_entity.type
_entity.pdbx_description
1 polymer ?
#
loop_
_entity_poly.entity_id
_entity_poly.type
_entity_poly.pdbx_seq_one_letter_code
_entity_poly.pdbx_strand_id
1 'polypeptide(L)'
;MSEERWTEQNRQKLLERLVRPELTPESIGRTVIIVFIGVLVYILLFGDYGVWRIKALQRELERQQTEIAHLQAVQDSLQQERQRLINDPDYIEKIAREKYGMQKENETVYKFYDEEETRKRNRPIDHEYESEDLERGLFFCRNRL
;
A
#
# COMPACT_ATOMS: atom_id res chain seq x y z
N MET A 1 45.43 13.03 76.34
CA MET A 1 44.00 12.74 76.57
C MET A 1 43.05 13.93 76.24
N SER A 2 43.56 15.13 75.94
CA SER A 2 42.73 16.29 75.52
C SER A 2 42.66 16.50 74.00
N GLU A 3 43.63 16.01 73.23
CA GLU A 3 43.69 16.19 71.77
C GLU A 3 42.69 15.32 71.00
N GLU A 4 42.44 14.10 71.47
CA GLU A 4 41.45 13.20 70.83
C GLU A 4 40.04 13.78 70.89
N ARG A 5 39.67 14.40 72.02
CA ARG A 5 38.38 15.08 72.20
C ARG A 5 38.18 16.24 71.22
N TRP A 6 39.23 16.95 70.84
CA TRP A 6 39.16 18.03 69.84
C TRP A 6 38.83 17.47 68.45
N THR A 7 39.45 16.34 68.07
CA THR A 7 39.20 15.72 66.76
C THR A 7 37.81 15.10 66.64
N GLU A 8 37.30 14.50 67.72
CA GLU A 8 35.96 13.91 67.77
C GLU A 8 34.87 14.99 67.70
N GLN A 9 35.05 16.09 68.43
CA GLN A 9 34.10 17.20 68.42
C GLN A 9 34.04 17.86 67.04
N ASN A 10 35.17 17.94 66.33
CA ASN A 10 35.20 18.45 64.96
C ASN A 10 34.58 17.46 63.96
N ARG A 11 34.82 16.16 64.12
CA ARG A 11 34.17 15.11 63.32
C ARG A 11 32.65 15.13 63.47
N GLN A 12 32.14 15.28 64.69
CA GLN A 12 30.69 15.35 64.92
C GLN A 12 30.05 16.56 64.24
N LYS A 13 30.67 17.73 64.32
CA LYS A 13 30.19 18.94 63.62
C LYS A 13 30.21 18.81 62.11
N LEU A 14 31.21 18.11 61.55
CA LEU A 14 31.31 17.85 60.12
C LEU A 14 30.21 16.87 59.66
N LEU A 15 29.95 15.82 60.44
CA LEU A 15 28.88 14.87 60.15
C LEU A 15 27.50 15.53 60.20
N GLU A 16 27.26 16.44 61.14
CA GLU A 16 25.99 17.17 61.21
C GLU A 16 25.76 18.07 59.97
N ARG A 17 26.80 18.75 59.49
CA ARG A 17 26.71 19.58 58.27
C ARG A 17 26.50 18.77 56.99
N LEU A 18 27.06 17.57 56.90
CA LEU A 18 26.89 16.71 55.71
C LEU A 18 25.50 16.06 55.64
N VAL A 19 24.83 15.87 56.79
CA VAL A 19 23.51 15.24 56.90
C VAL A 19 22.35 16.23 56.73
N ARG A 20 22.61 17.54 56.85
CA ARG A 20 21.62 18.58 56.52
C ARG A 20 21.91 19.16 55.13
N PRO A 21 21.41 18.57 54.03
CA PRO A 21 21.26 19.36 52.82
C PRO A 21 20.26 20.47 53.19
N GLU A 22 20.72 21.72 53.21
CA GLU A 22 19.82 22.85 53.46
C GLU A 22 18.90 23.02 52.25
N LEU A 23 17.84 22.21 52.18
CA LEU A 23 16.71 22.44 51.31
C LEU A 23 15.93 23.61 51.91
N THR A 24 16.32 24.81 51.50
CA THR A 24 15.65 26.04 51.93
C THR A 24 14.23 26.08 51.36
N PRO A 25 13.19 26.37 52.17
CA PRO A 25 11.79 26.32 51.74
C PRO A 25 11.48 27.29 50.58
N GLU A 26 12.25 28.37 50.48
CA GLU A 26 12.23 29.34 49.37
C GLU A 26 12.51 28.71 48.00
N SER A 27 13.41 27.72 47.94
CA SER A 27 13.82 27.06 46.70
C SER A 27 12.90 25.90 46.31
N ILE A 28 12.32 25.21 47.29
CA ILE A 28 11.39 24.08 47.09
C ILE A 28 10.17 24.53 46.29
N GLY A 29 9.59 25.68 46.63
CA GLY A 29 8.44 26.23 45.89
C GLY A 29 8.77 26.49 44.42
N ARG A 30 9.95 27.08 44.14
CA ARG A 30 10.41 27.33 42.76
C ARG A 30 10.65 26.04 41.99
N THR A 31 11.27 25.05 42.62
CA THR A 31 11.51 23.74 41.98
C THR A 31 10.20 23.02 41.67
N VAL A 32 9.22 23.04 42.58
CA VAL A 32 7.90 22.45 42.34
C VAL A 32 7.19 23.14 41.17
N ILE A 33 7.25 24.47 41.09
CA ILE A 33 6.66 25.24 39.98
C ILE A 33 7.34 24.88 38.64
N ILE A 34 8.67 24.79 38.61
CA ILE A 34 9.41 24.44 37.39
C ILE A 34 9.05 23.01 36.93
N VAL A 35 8.97 22.06 37.86
CA VAL A 35 8.57 20.69 37.56
C VAL A 35 7.13 20.63 37.05
N PHE A 36 6.20 21.36 37.68
CA PHE A 36 4.81 21.43 37.26
C PHE A 36 4.65 22.01 35.84
N ILE A 37 5.37 23.10 35.53
CA ILE A 37 5.40 23.68 34.18
C ILE A 37 6.01 22.69 33.18
N GLY A 38 7.09 21.99 33.56
CA GLY A 38 7.72 20.98 32.72
C GLY A 38 6.76 19.82 32.38
N VAL A 39 5.99 19.35 33.35
CA VAL A 39 4.97 18.31 33.15
C VAL A 39 3.84 18.81 32.24
N LEU A 40 3.37 20.05 32.43
CA LEU A 40 2.38 20.67 31.53
C LEU A 40 2.88 20.75 30.10
N VAL A 41 4.11 21.22 29.87
CA VAL A 41 4.72 21.30 28.55
C VAL A 41 4.89 19.90 27.95
N TYR A 42 5.31 18.92 28.75
CA TYR A 42 5.42 17.53 28.30
C TYR A 42 4.07 16.97 27.85
N ILE A 43 3.00 17.17 28.63
CA ILE A 43 1.64 16.74 28.27
C ILE A 43 1.12 17.51 27.04
N LEU A 44 1.48 18.79 26.86
CA LEU A 44 1.11 19.54 25.65
C LEU A 44 1.84 19.04 24.40
N LEU A 45 3.11 18.65 24.51
CA LEU A 45 3.91 18.18 23.38
C LEU A 45 3.62 16.71 23.03
N PHE A 46 3.47 15.85 24.04
CA PHE A 46 3.33 14.39 23.92
C PHE A 46 1.93 13.85 24.26
N GLY A 47 1.01 14.66 24.77
CA GLY A 47 -0.35 14.24 25.04
C GLY A 47 -1.19 14.09 23.78
N ASP A 48 -2.39 13.52 23.95
CA ASP A 48 -3.31 13.17 22.84
C ASP A 48 -3.72 14.35 21.95
N TYR A 49 -3.57 15.59 22.45
CA TYR A 49 -3.84 16.85 21.74
C TYR A 49 -2.58 17.52 21.15
N GLY A 50 -1.42 16.85 21.20
CA GLY A 50 -0.15 17.39 20.74
C GLY A 50 -0.07 17.56 19.22
N VAL A 51 0.84 18.43 18.79
CA VAL A 51 1.10 18.83 17.38
C VAL A 51 1.34 17.63 16.44
N TRP A 52 1.79 16.51 17.00
CA TRP A 52 2.01 15.24 16.31
C TRP A 52 0.72 14.62 15.76
N ARG A 53 -0.38 14.71 16.51
CA ARG A 53 -1.71 14.21 16.09
C ARG A 53 -2.25 15.03 14.92
N ILE A 54 -2.06 16.35 14.95
CA ILE A 54 -2.51 17.26 13.89
C ILE A 54 -1.77 16.95 12.58
N LYS A 55 -0.45 16.71 12.63
CA LYS A 55 0.33 16.30 11.46
C LYS A 55 -0.03 14.91 10.93
N ALA A 56 -0.44 13.99 11.80
CA ALA A 56 -0.95 12.69 11.37
C ALA A 56 -2.32 12.82 10.69
N LEU A 57 -3.20 13.67 11.24
CA LEU A 57 -4.54 13.90 10.70
C LEU A 57 -4.52 14.66 9.37
N GLN A 58 -3.59 15.61 9.20
CA GLN A 58 -3.38 16.29 7.91
C GLN A 58 -2.96 15.31 6.80
N ARG A 59 -2.08 14.36 7.11
CA ARG A 59 -1.66 13.33 6.14
C ARG A 59 -2.81 12.40 5.74
N GLU A 60 -3.68 12.04 6.69
CA GLU A 60 -4.87 11.24 6.39
C GLU A 60 -5.86 12.03 5.51
N LEU A 61 -6.05 13.33 5.79
CA LEU A 61 -6.86 14.21 4.95
C LEU A 61 -6.32 14.34 3.53
N GLU A 62 -5.02 14.52 3.36
CA GLU A 62 -4.39 14.58 2.03
C GLU A 62 -4.56 13.26 1.26
N ARG A 63 -4.41 12.13 1.95
CA ARG A 63 -4.62 10.80 1.36
C ARG A 63 -6.08 10.61 0.91
N GLN A 64 -7.04 10.99 1.75
CA GLN A 64 -8.46 10.89 1.38
C GLN A 64 -8.82 11.85 0.24
N GLN A 65 -8.29 13.07 0.23
CA GLN A 65 -8.54 14.02 -0.86
C GLN A 65 -7.95 13.56 -2.19
N THR A 66 -6.73 13.00 -2.18
CA THR A 66 -6.12 12.44 -3.39
C THR A 66 -6.91 11.25 -3.93
N GLU A 67 -7.43 10.40 -3.04
CA GLU A 67 -8.30 9.29 -3.42
C GLU A 67 -9.63 9.78 -4.03
N ILE A 68 -10.26 10.79 -3.43
CA ILE A 68 -11.47 11.43 -3.99
C ILE A 68 -11.20 12.01 -5.38
N ALA A 69 -10.09 12.74 -5.55
CA ALA A 69 -9.72 13.34 -6.82
C ALA A 69 -9.47 12.28 -7.90
N HIS A 70 -8.78 11.19 -7.55
CA HIS A 70 -8.56 10.06 -8.45
C HIS A 70 -9.88 9.40 -8.86
N LEU A 71 -10.77 9.11 -7.89
CA LEU A 71 -12.07 8.50 -8.16
C LEU A 71 -12.95 9.40 -9.04
N GLN A 72 -12.93 10.72 -8.82
CA GLN A 72 -13.62 11.68 -9.67
C GLN A 72 -13.09 11.65 -11.11
N ALA A 73 -11.77 11.67 -11.29
CA ALA A 73 -11.17 11.59 -12.63
C ALA A 73 -11.53 10.27 -13.35
N VAL A 74 -11.54 9.14 -12.63
CA VAL A 74 -11.98 7.86 -13.18
C VAL A 74 -13.45 7.91 -13.56
N GLN A 75 -14.31 8.44 -12.70
CA GLN A 75 -15.74 8.59 -12.98
C GLN A 75 -15.99 9.42 -14.23
N ASP A 76 -15.31 10.57 -14.37
CA ASP A 76 -15.44 11.45 -15.54
C ASP A 76 -14.98 10.75 -16.80
N SER A 77 -13.86 10.01 -16.76
CA SER A 77 -13.37 9.25 -17.91
C SER A 77 -14.34 8.16 -18.34
N LEU A 78 -14.91 7.42 -17.38
CA LEU A 78 -15.90 6.37 -17.63
C LEU A 78 -17.21 6.95 -18.15
N GLN A 79 -17.65 8.10 -17.64
CA GLN A 79 -18.83 8.78 -18.15
C GLN A 79 -18.61 9.24 -19.59
N GLN A 80 -17.43 9.77 -19.92
CA GLN A 80 -17.10 10.16 -21.28
C GLN A 80 -17.06 8.95 -22.22
N GLU A 81 -16.47 7.83 -21.79
CA GLU A 81 -16.46 6.59 -22.55
C GLU A 81 -17.88 6.07 -22.77
N ARG A 82 -18.70 6.02 -21.70
CA ARG A 82 -20.11 5.59 -21.76
C ARG A 82 -20.92 6.48 -22.70
N GLN A 83 -20.66 7.79 -22.73
CA GLN A 83 -21.30 8.71 -23.67
C GLN A 83 -20.87 8.46 -25.12
N ARG A 84 -19.61 8.09 -25.36
CA ARG A 84 -19.13 7.69 -26.69
C ARG A 84 -19.77 6.39 -27.15
N LEU A 85 -19.84 5.37 -26.28
CA LEU A 85 -20.52 4.12 -26.62
C LEU A 85 -22.00 4.34 -26.95
N ILE A 86 -22.73 5.19 -26.22
CA ILE A 86 -24.16 5.36 -26.47
C ILE A 86 -24.46 6.14 -27.75
N ASN A 87 -23.71 7.21 -28.01
CA ASN A 87 -24.06 8.13 -29.08
C ASN A 87 -23.35 7.86 -30.40
N ASP A 88 -22.31 7.03 -30.40
CA ASP A 88 -21.51 6.73 -31.59
C ASP A 88 -21.57 5.23 -31.95
N PRO A 89 -22.48 4.84 -32.85
CA PRO A 89 -22.59 3.46 -33.32
C PRO A 89 -21.34 3.00 -34.10
N ASP A 90 -20.59 3.90 -34.74
CA ASP A 90 -19.36 3.56 -35.48
C ASP A 90 -18.24 3.21 -34.49
N TYR A 91 -18.19 3.87 -33.34
CA TYR A 91 -17.28 3.54 -32.24
C TYR A 91 -17.55 2.14 -31.66
N ILE A 92 -18.82 1.77 -31.48
CA ILE A 92 -19.19 0.41 -31.06
C ILE A 92 -18.76 -0.62 -32.11
N GLU A 93 -19.03 -0.38 -33.39
CA GLU A 93 -18.68 -1.29 -34.47
C GLU A 93 -17.16 -1.51 -34.55
N LYS A 94 -16.38 -0.44 -34.36
CA LYS A 94 -14.91 -0.53 -34.30
C LYS A 94 -14.44 -1.41 -33.14
N ILE A 95 -14.95 -1.20 -31.92
CA ILE A 95 -14.57 -2.03 -30.76
C ILE A 95 -15.00 -3.48 -30.95
N ALA A 96 -16.18 -3.72 -31.51
CA ALA A 96 -16.69 -5.06 -31.79
C ALA A 96 -15.77 -5.82 -32.75
N ARG A 97 -15.31 -5.17 -33.83
CA ARG A 97 -14.39 -5.76 -34.81
C ARG A 97 -12.95 -5.92 -34.27
N GLU A 98 -12.40 -4.92 -33.61
CA GLU A 98 -10.99 -4.90 -33.18
C GLU A 98 -10.71 -5.68 -31.90
N LYS A 99 -11.52 -5.46 -30.84
CA LYS A 99 -11.30 -6.13 -29.54
C LYS A 99 -11.92 -7.52 -29.47
N TYR A 100 -13.08 -7.70 -30.09
CA TYR A 100 -13.88 -8.92 -29.92
C TYR A 100 -13.99 -9.77 -31.19
N GLY A 101 -13.50 -9.30 -32.34
CA GLY A 101 -13.62 -10.02 -33.62
C GLY A 101 -15.06 -10.30 -34.05
N MET A 102 -16.02 -9.55 -33.51
CA MET A 102 -17.44 -9.71 -33.77
C MET A 102 -17.81 -9.17 -35.16
N GLN A 103 -18.75 -9.85 -35.81
CA GLN A 103 -19.24 -9.56 -37.16
C GLN A 103 -20.76 -9.46 -37.11
N LYS A 104 -21.37 -8.70 -38.03
CA LYS A 104 -22.84 -8.63 -38.09
C LYS A 104 -23.39 -10.01 -38.47
N GLU A 105 -24.58 -10.36 -37.96
CA GLU A 105 -25.23 -11.66 -38.21
C GLU A 105 -25.43 -11.94 -39.72
N ASN A 106 -25.42 -10.89 -40.56
CA ASN A 106 -25.60 -10.97 -42.01
C ASN A 106 -24.29 -10.82 -42.82
N GLU A 107 -23.10 -10.81 -42.21
CA GLU A 107 -21.81 -10.76 -42.90
C GLU A 107 -21.22 -12.17 -43.08
N THR A 108 -20.84 -12.55 -44.30
CA THR A 108 -20.25 -13.88 -44.59
C THR A 108 -18.72 -13.80 -44.64
N VAL A 109 -18.01 -14.58 -43.83
CA VAL A 109 -16.54 -14.63 -43.84
C VAL A 109 -16.04 -15.41 -45.06
N TYR A 110 -15.47 -14.71 -46.02
CA TYR A 110 -14.75 -15.34 -47.11
C TYR A 110 -13.32 -15.66 -46.65
N LYS A 111 -13.10 -16.89 -46.18
CA LYS A 111 -11.75 -17.40 -45.92
C LYS A 111 -11.15 -17.82 -47.25
N PHE A 112 -10.18 -17.06 -47.74
CA PHE A 112 -9.38 -17.46 -48.89
C PHE A 112 -8.45 -18.60 -48.45
N TYR A 113 -8.75 -19.82 -48.90
CA TYR A 113 -7.85 -20.95 -48.74
C TYR A 113 -6.89 -20.98 -49.93
N ASP A 114 -5.60 -21.13 -49.66
CA ASP A 114 -4.61 -21.37 -50.70
C ASP A 114 -4.90 -22.69 -51.43
N GLU A 115 -4.66 -22.73 -52.74
CA GLU A 115 -4.94 -23.90 -53.60
C GLU A 115 -4.23 -25.18 -53.13
N GLU A 116 -3.11 -25.01 -52.42
CA GLU A 116 -2.34 -26.08 -51.78
C GLU A 116 -3.14 -26.81 -50.67
N GLU A 117 -3.91 -26.07 -49.87
CA GLU A 117 -4.69 -26.60 -48.74
C GLU A 117 -5.99 -27.28 -49.20
N THR A 118 -6.66 -26.73 -50.23
CA THR A 118 -7.85 -27.35 -50.82
C THR A 118 -7.51 -28.66 -51.54
N ARG A 119 -6.35 -28.72 -52.21
CA ARG A 119 -5.82 -29.95 -52.81
C ARG A 119 -5.51 -31.04 -51.79
N LYS A 120 -4.90 -30.69 -50.64
CA LYS A 120 -4.64 -31.66 -49.57
C LYS A 120 -5.92 -32.19 -48.94
N ARG A 121 -6.92 -31.33 -48.75
CA ARG A 121 -8.24 -31.69 -48.20
C ARG A 121 -9.03 -32.64 -49.10
N ASN A 122 -8.92 -32.47 -50.42
CA ASN A 122 -9.62 -33.28 -51.42
C ASN A 122 -8.81 -34.49 -51.91
N ARG A 123 -7.70 -34.86 -51.26
CA ARG A 123 -7.05 -36.14 -51.56
C ARG A 123 -7.97 -37.31 -51.14
N PRO A 124 -8.14 -38.35 -51.97
CA PRO A 124 -8.84 -39.55 -51.56
C PRO A 124 -8.11 -40.14 -50.35
N ILE A 125 -8.87 -40.49 -49.31
CA ILE A 125 -8.32 -41.09 -48.08
C ILE A 125 -7.80 -42.49 -48.45
N ASP A 126 -6.49 -42.60 -48.63
CA ASP A 126 -5.80 -43.87 -48.58
C ASP A 126 -5.63 -44.28 -47.12
N HIS A 127 -6.01 -45.52 -46.80
CA HIS A 127 -5.99 -46.11 -45.46
C HIS A 127 -4.56 -46.30 -44.87
N GLU A 128 -3.57 -45.57 -45.36
CA GLU A 128 -2.16 -45.67 -44.94
C GLU A 128 -1.84 -44.77 -43.73
N TYR A 129 -2.72 -43.84 -43.36
CA TYR A 129 -2.45 -42.79 -42.35
C TYR A 129 -3.18 -42.96 -41.00
N GLU A 130 -3.11 -44.15 -40.40
CA GLU A 130 -3.64 -44.37 -39.05
C GLU A 130 -2.58 -44.81 -38.01
N SER A 131 -1.30 -44.90 -38.41
CA SER A 131 -0.22 -45.38 -37.52
C SER A 131 0.69 -44.28 -36.96
N GLU A 132 0.85 -43.13 -37.61
CA GLU A 132 1.82 -42.09 -37.17
C GLU A 132 1.29 -41.15 -36.07
N ASP A 133 -0.03 -40.89 -36.02
CA ASP A 133 -0.59 -39.93 -35.05
C ASP A 133 -0.99 -40.57 -33.71
N LEU A 134 -1.13 -41.91 -33.64
CA LEU A 134 -1.39 -42.60 -32.37
C LEU A 134 -0.15 -42.61 -31.45
N GLU A 135 1.06 -42.65 -32.01
CA GLU A 135 2.30 -42.54 -31.21
C GLU A 135 2.51 -41.12 -30.66
N ARG A 136 2.09 -40.08 -31.39
CA ARG A 136 2.19 -38.69 -30.92
C ARG A 136 1.20 -38.38 -29.79
N GLY A 137 0.00 -38.97 -29.83
CA GLY A 137 -0.99 -38.84 -28.75
C GLY A 137 -0.60 -39.55 -27.45
N LEU A 138 0.08 -40.70 -27.55
CA LEU A 138 0.56 -41.48 -26.39
C LEU A 138 1.74 -40.84 -25.66
N PHE A 139 2.45 -39.90 -26.29
CA PHE A 139 3.57 -39.20 -25.67
C PHE A 139 3.14 -38.24 -24.54
N PHE A 140 1.90 -37.73 -24.57
CA PHE A 140 1.43 -36.75 -23.60
C PHE A 140 0.98 -37.36 -22.24
N CYS A 141 0.82 -38.68 -22.14
CA CYS A 141 0.48 -39.35 -20.88
C CYS A 141 1.68 -39.90 -20.09
N ARG A 142 2.90 -39.91 -20.65
CA ARG A 142 4.07 -40.50 -19.95
C ARG A 142 4.76 -39.55 -18.97
N ASN A 143 4.52 -38.23 -19.05
CA ASN A 143 5.06 -37.25 -18.09
C ASN A 143 3.93 -36.59 -17.27
N ARG A 144 3.38 -37.37 -16.36
CA ARG A 144 2.70 -36.88 -15.16
C ARG A 144 2.99 -37.84 -14.00
N LEU A 145 4.22 -37.74 -13.49
CA LEU A 145 4.65 -38.14 -12.15
C LEU A 145 5.70 -37.13 -11.68
#